data_AF-A0A0F8VUW4-F1
#
_entry.id   AF-A0A0F8VUW4-F1
#
_cell.length_a   1.000
_cell.length_b   1.000
_cell.length_c   1.000
_cell.angle_alpha   90.00
_cell.angle_beta   90.00
_cell.angle_gamma   90.00
#
_symmetry.space_group_name_H-M   'P 1'
#
loop_
_entity.id
_entity.type
_entity.pdbx_description
1 polymer ?
#
loop_
_entity_poly.entity_id
_entity_poly.type
_entity_poly.pdbx_seq_one_letter_code
_entity_poly.pdbx_strand_id
1 'polypeptide(L)'
;SGSSIIFVVIRYAQEDIMRFKSIFVCPRYPEKLKRLYMLACNLWCTWDYDAVNLFYRIDTPLFREVNHNPLRFLHSLSKKRLDALAEDDGFLFEFEKVWDKFQHYLKFAGTFKDECSGKCDVGEEDTIAYFSMEFGLHECIPIYAGGLGVLSGDFLKGASDLGLPVVGIGLLYKHGYFTQHIDHNGYQQEVFTRFENHPIPIRELHDADGNCAHVNVPVLGEDVKVKLWNIDVGKARLILLDTNLEDNPPHLRDITSELYISDTNNRLQQELILGIGGIRALELMGIAPKIYHFNEGHSALAVIGRLQMFMKDKKFSFSEATALIRASTVFTTHTP
;
A
#
# COMPACT_ATOMS: atom_id res chain seq x y z
N SER A 1 -25.63 -1.42 22.42
CA SER A 1 -24.56 -2.29 22.98
C SER A 1 -23.46 -2.41 21.95
N GLY A 2 -22.22 -2.27 22.40
CA GLY A 2 -21.06 -1.85 21.61
C GLY A 2 -20.60 -2.80 20.50
N SER A 3 -19.76 -2.26 19.62
CA SER A 3 -18.97 -2.98 18.62
C SER A 3 -18.34 -4.20 19.30
N SER A 4 -18.86 -5.39 19.00
CA SER A 4 -18.42 -6.62 19.64
C SER A 4 -17.32 -7.22 18.77
N ILE A 5 -16.10 -7.26 19.29
CA ILE A 5 -15.06 -8.17 18.78
C ILE A 5 -15.59 -9.58 19.07
N ILE A 6 -15.98 -10.31 18.03
CA ILE A 6 -16.39 -11.71 18.19
C ILE A 6 -15.12 -12.56 18.16
N PHE A 7 -14.78 -13.14 19.30
CA PHE A 7 -13.76 -14.18 19.38
C PHE A 7 -14.38 -15.49 18.91
N VAL A 8 -13.97 -15.98 17.74
CA VAL A 8 -14.37 -17.32 17.29
C VAL A 8 -13.33 -18.32 17.77
N VAL A 9 -13.75 -19.23 18.64
CA VAL A 9 -12.92 -20.34 19.12
C VAL A 9 -12.98 -21.47 18.09
N ILE A 10 -11.88 -21.69 17.37
CA ILE A 10 -11.73 -22.87 16.50
C ILE A 10 -10.86 -23.87 17.25
N ARG A 11 -11.45 -24.99 17.70
CA ARG A 11 -10.69 -26.12 18.26
C ARG A 11 -10.21 -27.01 17.12
N TYR A 12 -8.91 -27.14 16.95
CA TYR A 12 -8.33 -28.20 16.12
C TYR A 12 -8.14 -29.44 16.97
N ALA A 13 -8.70 -30.56 16.52
CA ALA A 13 -8.56 -31.85 17.18
C ALA A 13 -7.18 -32.44 16.83
N GLN A 14 -6.09 -31.88 17.38
CA GLN A 14 -4.85 -32.64 17.60
C GLN A 14 -3.79 -31.99 18.49
N GLU A 15 -3.90 -30.72 18.90
CA GLU A 15 -3.01 -30.12 19.91
C GLU A 15 -3.79 -29.12 20.78
N ASP A 16 -3.65 -29.22 22.11
CA ASP A 16 -4.32 -28.39 23.13
C ASP A 16 -3.80 -26.92 23.18
N ILE A 17 -3.58 -26.29 22.02
CA ILE A 17 -3.24 -24.87 21.90
C ILE A 17 -4.48 -24.10 21.42
N MET A 18 -5.16 -23.42 22.35
CA MET A 18 -6.26 -22.51 22.03
C MET A 18 -5.72 -21.29 21.26
N ARG A 19 -5.85 -21.29 19.93
CA ARG A 19 -5.56 -20.11 19.09
C ARG A 19 -6.83 -19.29 18.93
N PHE A 20 -6.85 -18.09 19.52
CA PHE A 20 -7.89 -17.10 19.25
C PHE A 20 -7.61 -16.44 17.89
N LYS A 21 -8.51 -16.58 16.91
CA LYS A 21 -8.50 -15.74 15.71
C LYS A 21 -9.44 -14.55 15.95
N SER A 22 -8.90 -13.33 15.90
CA SER A 22 -9.71 -12.11 15.85
C SER A 22 -10.35 -12.03 14.46
N ILE A 23 -11.68 -11.94 14.42
CA ILE A 23 -12.41 -11.67 13.18
C ILE A 23 -12.92 -10.24 13.27
N PHE A 24 -12.42 -9.38 12.38
CA PHE A 24 -12.96 -8.04 12.20
C PHE A 24 -14.29 -8.14 11.44
N VAL A 25 -15.40 -7.89 12.13
CA VAL A 25 -16.73 -7.80 11.50
C VAL A 25 -16.93 -6.36 11.05
N CYS A 26 -16.98 -6.13 9.74
CA CYS A 26 -17.28 -4.81 9.20
C CYS A 26 -18.71 -4.41 9.64
N PRO A 27 -18.90 -3.26 10.31
CA PRO A 27 -20.21 -2.84 10.75
C PRO A 27 -21.12 -2.64 9.54
N ARG A 28 -22.39 -3.07 9.65
CA ARG A 28 -23.39 -2.79 8.61
C ARG A 28 -23.68 -1.29 8.60
N TYR A 29 -23.14 -0.59 7.62
CA TYR A 29 -23.43 0.82 7.40
C TYR A 29 -24.84 1.02 6.85
N PRO A 30 -25.57 2.06 7.29
CA PRO A 30 -26.78 2.52 6.61
C PRO A 30 -26.50 2.78 5.13
N GLU A 31 -27.50 2.56 4.26
CA GLU A 31 -27.33 2.68 2.79
C GLU A 31 -26.70 4.02 2.38
N LYS A 32 -27.18 5.11 3.00
CA LYS A 32 -26.68 6.48 2.77
C LYS A 32 -25.20 6.67 3.12
N LEU A 33 -24.63 5.84 3.99
CA LEU A 33 -23.26 5.97 4.49
C LEU A 33 -22.29 4.93 3.90
N LYS A 34 -22.75 4.02 3.03
CA LYS A 34 -21.85 3.05 2.38
C LYS A 34 -20.71 3.73 1.61
N ARG A 35 -21.00 4.85 0.95
CA ARG A 35 -20.01 5.65 0.22
C ARG A 35 -18.93 6.25 1.15
N LEU A 36 -19.26 6.49 2.43
CA LEU A 36 -18.30 7.01 3.39
C LEU A 36 -17.22 5.98 3.71
N TYR A 37 -17.60 4.69 3.78
CA TYR A 37 -16.64 3.59 3.88
C TYR A 37 -15.76 3.51 2.62
N MET A 38 -16.33 3.63 1.43
CA MET A 38 -15.56 3.65 0.17
C MET A 38 -14.56 4.81 0.13
N LEU A 39 -14.95 5.99 0.61
CA LEU A 39 -14.06 7.15 0.75
C LEU A 39 -12.91 6.84 1.71
N ALA A 40 -13.19 6.22 2.87
CA ALA A 40 -12.18 5.81 3.84
C ALA A 40 -11.21 4.72 3.35
N CYS A 41 -11.60 3.94 2.33
CA CYS A 41 -10.74 2.94 1.68
C CYS A 41 -9.73 3.55 0.69
N ASN A 42 -9.79 4.84 0.39
CA ASN A 42 -8.85 5.52 -0.50
C ASN A 42 -8.13 6.63 0.26
N LEU A 43 -6.79 6.65 0.21
CA LEU A 43 -6.00 7.58 1.02
C LEU A 43 -6.16 9.04 0.63
N TRP A 44 -6.75 9.37 -0.52
CA TRP A 44 -7.04 10.76 -0.87
C TRP A 44 -7.77 11.52 0.24
N CYS A 45 -8.63 10.81 0.98
CA CYS A 45 -9.37 11.38 2.10
C CYS A 45 -8.49 11.82 3.30
N THR A 46 -7.19 11.49 3.31
CA THR A 46 -6.26 11.87 4.37
C THR A 46 -5.43 13.12 4.03
N TRP A 47 -5.43 13.60 2.78
CA TRP A 47 -4.74 14.84 2.40
C TRP A 47 -5.65 15.88 1.76
N ASP A 48 -6.86 15.50 1.32
CA ASP A 48 -7.85 16.48 0.90
C ASP A 48 -8.49 17.19 2.10
N TYR A 49 -8.43 18.53 2.09
CA TYR A 49 -8.91 19.36 3.20
C TYR A 49 -10.38 19.13 3.55
N ASP A 50 -11.27 19.04 2.55
CA ASP A 50 -12.71 18.90 2.80
C ASP A 50 -13.03 17.49 3.31
N ALA A 51 -12.34 16.48 2.77
CA ALA A 51 -12.49 15.10 3.22
C ALA A 51 -12.01 14.91 4.66
N VAL A 52 -10.85 15.46 5.03
CA VAL A 52 -10.33 15.40 6.42
C VAL A 52 -11.30 16.08 7.38
N ASN A 53 -11.82 17.27 7.02
CA ASN A 53 -12.77 17.99 7.86
C ASN A 53 -14.10 17.26 8.04
N LEU A 54 -14.52 16.46 7.05
CA LEU A 54 -15.70 15.60 7.17
C LEU A 54 -15.55 14.63 8.34
N PHE A 55 -14.38 14.00 8.52
CA PHE A 55 -14.13 13.09 9.64
C PHE A 55 -14.09 13.83 11.00
N TYR A 56 -13.46 15.01 11.06
CA TYR A 56 -13.49 15.85 12.27
C TYR A 56 -14.92 16.26 12.66
N ARG A 57 -15.77 16.58 11.69
CA ARG A 57 -17.18 16.94 11.92
C ARG A 57 -17.99 15.78 12.52
N ILE A 58 -17.67 14.54 12.15
CA ILE A 58 -18.35 13.36 12.69
C ILE A 58 -18.06 13.18 14.18
N ASP A 59 -16.79 13.16 14.59
CA ASP A 59 -16.40 13.01 16.01
C ASP A 59 -14.91 13.37 16.17
N THR A 60 -14.64 14.64 16.50
CA THR A 60 -13.26 15.14 16.62
C THR A 60 -12.43 14.41 17.68
N PRO A 61 -12.90 14.20 18.93
CA PRO A 61 -12.14 13.45 19.93
C PRO A 61 -11.78 12.03 19.45
N LEU A 62 -12.76 11.30 18.90
CA LEU A 62 -12.52 9.94 18.43
C LEU A 62 -11.56 9.90 17.24
N PHE A 63 -11.65 10.86 16.31
CA PHE A 63 -10.77 10.88 15.14
C PHE A 63 -9.31 11.11 15.53
N ARG A 64 -9.06 11.94 16.55
CA ARG A 64 -7.72 12.11 17.13
C ARG A 64 -7.25 10.86 17.88
N GLU A 65 -8.13 10.21 18.64
CA GLU A 65 -7.81 8.99 19.40
C GLU A 65 -7.31 7.85 18.50
N VAL A 66 -7.84 7.74 17.28
CA VAL A 66 -7.47 6.70 16.32
C VAL A 66 -6.32 7.10 15.38
N ASN A 67 -5.57 8.15 15.71
CA ASN A 67 -4.48 8.70 14.87
C ASN A 67 -4.94 8.96 13.44
N HIS A 68 -6.09 9.64 13.31
CA HIS A 68 -6.66 10.07 12.04
C HIS A 68 -6.86 8.94 11.01
N ASN A 69 -6.89 7.68 11.43
CA ASN A 69 -7.12 6.54 10.56
C ASN A 69 -8.63 6.47 10.19
N PRO A 70 -9.00 6.73 8.92
CA PRO A 70 -10.41 6.80 8.52
C PRO A 70 -11.18 5.48 8.73
N LEU A 71 -10.54 4.34 8.44
CA LEU A 71 -11.20 3.04 8.60
C LEU A 71 -11.36 2.65 10.06
N ARG A 72 -10.32 2.86 10.87
CA ARG A 72 -10.41 2.62 12.32
C ARG A 72 -11.45 3.54 12.94
N PHE A 73 -11.49 4.79 12.52
CA PHE A 73 -12.50 5.75 12.94
C PHE A 73 -13.92 5.23 12.67
N LEU A 74 -14.22 4.85 11.43
CA LEU A 74 -15.56 4.36 11.06
C LEU A 74 -15.94 3.05 11.77
N HIS A 75 -14.98 2.18 12.08
CA HIS A 75 -15.22 0.95 12.85
C HIS A 75 -15.45 1.22 14.35
N SER A 76 -14.89 2.31 14.88
CA SER A 76 -15.08 2.73 16.27
C SER A 76 -16.39 3.48 16.51
N LEU A 77 -17.05 3.95 15.46
CA LEU A 77 -18.35 4.63 15.59
C LEU A 77 -19.43 3.67 16.08
N SER A 78 -20.19 4.11 17.09
CA SER A 78 -21.36 3.37 17.55
C SER A 78 -22.46 3.35 16.48
N LYS A 79 -23.25 2.27 16.43
CA LYS A 79 -24.43 2.19 15.56
C LYS A 79 -25.36 3.41 15.72
N LYS A 80 -25.61 3.84 16.96
CA LYS A 80 -26.43 5.04 17.24
C LYS A 80 -25.86 6.30 16.57
N ARG A 81 -24.54 6.46 16.54
CA ARG A 81 -23.90 7.60 15.86
C ARG A 81 -24.05 7.51 14.34
N LEU A 82 -23.85 6.32 13.77
CA LEU A 82 -24.08 6.07 12.34
C LEU A 82 -25.53 6.33 11.92
N ASP A 83 -26.50 5.85 12.70
CA ASP A 83 -27.93 6.08 12.44
C ASP A 83 -28.26 7.58 12.49
N ALA A 84 -27.73 8.31 13.48
CA ALA A 84 -27.93 9.76 13.58
C ALA A 84 -27.32 10.54 12.40
N LEU A 85 -26.13 10.15 11.92
CA LEU A 85 -25.52 10.76 10.73
C LEU A 85 -26.35 10.49 9.46
N ALA A 86 -27.00 9.34 9.37
CA ALA A 86 -27.85 8.98 8.22
C ALA A 86 -29.17 9.79 8.17
N GLU A 87 -29.52 10.48 9.25
CA GLU A 87 -30.69 11.36 9.38
C GLU A 87 -30.32 12.86 9.44
N ASP A 88 -29.03 13.20 9.51
CA ASP A 88 -28.54 14.59 9.53
C ASP A 88 -28.38 15.13 8.09
N ASP A 89 -29.39 15.86 7.62
CA ASP A 89 -29.40 16.46 6.28
C ASP A 89 -28.21 17.41 6.03
N GLY A 90 -27.75 18.13 7.06
CA GLY A 90 -26.62 19.03 6.94
C GLY A 90 -25.30 18.28 6.77
N PHE A 91 -25.13 17.15 7.46
CA PHE A 91 -24.00 16.25 7.26
C PHE A 91 -24.05 15.60 5.88
N LEU A 92 -25.20 15.06 5.48
CA LEU A 92 -25.37 14.38 4.19
C LEU A 92 -25.10 15.32 3.01
N PHE A 93 -25.50 16.58 3.10
CA PHE A 93 -25.23 17.58 2.07
C PHE A 93 -23.72 17.88 1.91
N GLU A 94 -22.99 18.04 3.01
CA GLU A 94 -21.53 18.21 2.95
C GLU A 94 -20.82 16.95 2.47
N PHE A 95 -21.28 15.78 2.94
CA PHE A 95 -20.75 14.51 2.51
C PHE A 95 -20.90 14.30 1.00
N GLU A 96 -22.07 14.60 0.43
CA GLU A 96 -22.27 14.45 -1.02
C GLU A 96 -21.37 15.41 -1.82
N LYS A 97 -21.10 16.63 -1.33
CA LYS A 97 -20.13 17.53 -1.97
C LYS A 97 -18.71 16.95 -1.98
N VAL A 98 -18.26 16.40 -0.86
CA VAL A 98 -16.95 15.74 -0.76
C VAL A 98 -16.90 14.52 -1.68
N TRP A 99 -17.99 13.76 -1.73
CA TRP A 99 -18.11 12.59 -2.60
C TRP A 99 -18.03 12.98 -4.08
N ASP A 100 -18.76 14.01 -4.50
CA ASP A 100 -18.72 14.52 -5.87
C ASP A 100 -17.32 15.03 -6.24
N LYS A 101 -16.65 15.73 -5.32
CA LYS A 101 -15.26 16.17 -5.47
C LYS A 101 -14.33 14.96 -5.66
N PHE A 102 -14.47 13.93 -4.84
CA PHE A 102 -13.70 12.70 -4.95
C PHE A 102 -13.95 11.96 -6.28
N GLN A 103 -15.20 11.86 -6.72
CA GLN A 103 -15.53 11.26 -8.01
C GLN A 103 -14.98 12.07 -9.19
N HIS A 104 -15.00 13.41 -9.10
CA HIS A 104 -14.39 14.28 -10.09
C HIS A 104 -12.86 14.09 -10.12
N TYR A 105 -12.23 14.05 -8.96
CA TYR A 105 -10.80 13.78 -8.79
C TYR A 105 -10.39 12.46 -9.46
N LEU A 106 -11.11 11.36 -9.20
CA LEU A 106 -10.80 10.06 -9.80
C LEU A 106 -10.97 10.03 -11.32
N LYS A 107 -11.91 10.82 -11.87
CA LYS A 107 -12.18 10.91 -13.31
C LYS A 107 -11.29 11.91 -14.05
N PHE A 108 -10.60 12.79 -13.33
CA PHE A 108 -9.74 13.82 -13.93
C PHE A 108 -8.57 13.16 -14.66
N ALA A 109 -8.59 13.09 -15.99
CA ALA A 109 -7.43 12.67 -16.77
C ALA A 109 -6.38 13.82 -16.78
N GLY A 110 -5.15 13.51 -16.38
CA GLY A 110 -4.09 14.51 -16.21
C GLY A 110 -3.87 15.36 -17.46
N THR A 111 -3.71 16.66 -17.26
CA THR A 111 -3.50 17.65 -18.32
C THR A 111 -2.04 18.09 -18.41
N PHE A 112 -1.07 17.17 -18.24
CA PHE A 112 0.33 17.51 -18.56
C PHE A 112 0.45 17.66 -20.08
N LYS A 113 0.00 18.80 -20.56
CA LYS A 113 0.17 19.28 -21.91
C LYS A 113 1.46 20.09 -21.88
N ASP A 114 2.43 19.68 -22.68
CA ASP A 114 3.55 20.56 -22.97
C ASP A 114 3.00 21.88 -23.53
N GLU A 115 3.26 22.99 -22.83
CA GLU A 115 2.79 24.32 -23.21
C GLU A 115 3.30 24.73 -24.60
N CYS A 116 4.41 24.15 -25.07
CA CYS A 116 4.98 24.43 -26.38
C CYS A 116 4.38 23.59 -27.52
N SER A 117 4.09 22.31 -27.31
CA SER A 117 3.57 21.41 -28.36
C SER A 117 2.06 21.15 -28.30
N GLY A 118 1.40 21.48 -27.20
CA GLY A 118 -0.03 21.25 -26.98
C GLY A 118 -0.44 19.77 -26.89
N LYS A 119 0.54 18.84 -26.89
CA LYS A 119 0.32 17.40 -26.77
C LYS A 119 0.43 16.98 -25.30
N CYS A 120 -0.41 16.03 -24.88
CA CYS A 120 -0.12 15.27 -23.67
C CYS A 120 1.03 14.30 -23.99
N ASP A 121 2.18 14.51 -23.37
CA ASP A 121 3.35 13.64 -23.57
C ASP A 121 3.23 12.29 -22.84
N VAL A 122 2.27 12.17 -21.91
CA VAL A 122 1.98 10.98 -21.11
C VAL A 122 0.48 10.70 -21.16
N GLY A 123 0.08 9.63 -21.85
CA GLY A 123 -1.29 9.10 -21.87
C GLY A 123 -1.54 8.07 -20.77
N GLU A 124 -2.79 7.62 -20.62
CA GLU A 124 -3.16 6.60 -19.60
C GLU A 124 -2.42 5.26 -19.80
N GLU A 125 -2.07 4.92 -21.04
CA GLU A 125 -1.30 3.73 -21.40
C GLU A 125 0.20 3.84 -21.07
N ASP A 126 0.70 5.04 -20.78
CA ASP A 126 2.12 5.30 -20.49
C ASP A 126 2.44 5.04 -19.01
N THR A 127 2.04 3.88 -18.49
CA THR A 127 2.16 3.56 -17.06
C THR A 127 3.60 3.62 -16.57
N ILE A 128 3.81 4.20 -15.39
CA ILE A 128 5.11 4.32 -14.72
C ILE A 128 5.10 3.42 -13.49
N ALA A 129 6.02 2.47 -13.42
CA ALA A 129 6.23 1.67 -12.21
C ALA A 129 7.32 2.30 -11.34
N TYR A 130 6.96 2.72 -10.13
CA TYR A 130 7.85 3.36 -9.17
C TYR A 130 8.20 2.40 -8.04
N PHE A 131 9.45 1.95 -7.98
CA PHE A 131 9.92 0.98 -6.99
C PHE A 131 10.60 1.70 -5.83
N SER A 132 10.15 1.39 -4.60
CA SER A 132 10.82 1.84 -3.39
C SER A 132 10.68 0.81 -2.28
N MET A 133 11.65 0.80 -1.36
CA MET A 133 11.54 0.01 -0.13
C MET A 133 10.49 0.60 0.82
N GLU A 134 10.27 1.91 0.79
CA GLU A 134 9.43 2.58 1.78
C GLU A 134 8.50 3.63 1.17
N PHE A 135 7.34 3.80 1.80
CA PHE A 135 6.29 4.75 1.38
C PHE A 135 5.64 5.44 2.59
N GLY A 136 5.99 6.72 2.79
CA GLY A 136 5.45 7.60 3.82
C GLY A 136 4.14 8.24 3.36
N LEU A 137 3.05 7.47 3.40
CA LEU A 137 1.75 7.90 2.90
C LEU A 137 0.92 8.65 3.95
N HIS A 138 0.74 8.04 5.12
CA HIS A 138 -0.02 8.57 6.23
C HIS A 138 0.41 7.83 7.50
N GLU A 139 0.23 8.43 8.68
CA GLU A 139 0.63 7.84 9.98
C GLU A 139 -0.07 6.50 10.29
N CYS A 140 -1.18 6.21 9.60
CA CYS A 140 -1.87 4.93 9.72
C CYS A 140 -1.21 3.79 8.93
N ILE A 141 -0.24 4.09 8.05
CA ILE A 141 0.48 3.11 7.23
C ILE A 141 1.99 3.23 7.53
N PRO A 142 2.52 2.35 8.38
CA PRO A 142 3.85 2.45 8.97
C PRO A 142 4.96 1.85 8.09
N ILE A 143 4.86 1.95 6.77
CA ILE A 143 5.78 1.27 5.84
C ILE A 143 6.96 2.17 5.42
N TYR A 144 7.43 3.03 6.34
CA TYR A 144 8.54 3.95 6.10
C TYR A 144 9.29 4.29 7.39
N ALA A 145 10.57 4.65 7.25
CA ALA A 145 11.47 5.02 8.33
C ALA A 145 11.87 6.50 8.31
N GLY A 146 11.96 7.12 7.13
CA GLY A 146 12.51 8.47 7.02
C GLY A 146 12.16 9.24 5.76
N GLY A 147 13.03 10.18 5.40
CA GLY A 147 12.80 11.14 4.32
C GLY A 147 12.69 10.52 2.93
N LEU A 148 13.36 9.39 2.68
CA LEU A 148 13.26 8.67 1.40
C LEU A 148 11.84 8.10 1.22
N GLY A 149 11.24 7.57 2.28
CA GLY A 149 9.87 7.08 2.28
C GLY A 149 8.86 8.21 2.17
N VAL A 150 9.06 9.32 2.89
CA VAL A 150 8.23 10.52 2.72
C VAL A 150 8.25 10.99 1.28
N LEU A 151 9.42 11.05 0.65
CA LEU A 151 9.56 11.38 -0.78
C LEU A 151 8.78 10.39 -1.67
N SER A 152 8.90 9.08 -1.44
CA SER A 152 8.14 8.07 -2.19
C SER A 152 6.62 8.26 -2.03
N GLY A 153 6.16 8.57 -0.82
CA GLY A 153 4.75 8.82 -0.53
C GLY A 153 4.23 10.07 -1.21
N ASP A 154 4.98 11.18 -1.12
CA ASP A 154 4.63 12.45 -1.76
C ASP A 154 4.73 12.34 -3.29
N PHE A 155 5.64 11.52 -3.82
CA PHE A 155 5.68 11.20 -5.25
C PHE A 155 4.38 10.55 -5.73
N LEU A 156 3.86 9.56 -4.99
CA LEU A 156 2.58 8.93 -5.34
C LEU A 156 1.39 9.88 -5.21
N LYS A 157 1.36 10.72 -4.15
CA LYS A 157 0.31 11.74 -3.98
C LYS A 157 0.36 12.79 -5.09
N GLY A 158 1.54 13.31 -5.42
CA GLY A 158 1.75 14.26 -6.50
C GLY A 158 1.39 13.68 -7.86
N ALA A 159 1.81 12.44 -8.15
CA ALA A 159 1.41 11.74 -9.36
C ALA A 159 -0.11 11.56 -9.45
N SER A 160 -0.74 11.23 -8.34
CA SER A 160 -2.19 11.10 -8.22
C SER A 160 -2.92 12.42 -8.50
N ASP A 161 -2.48 13.52 -7.89
CA ASP A 161 -3.06 14.85 -8.08
C ASP A 161 -2.88 15.38 -9.51
N LEU A 162 -1.75 15.05 -10.15
CA LEU A 162 -1.48 15.35 -11.55
C LEU A 162 -2.21 14.42 -12.52
N GLY A 163 -2.81 13.34 -12.02
CA GLY A 163 -3.50 12.34 -12.84
C GLY A 163 -2.57 11.49 -13.71
N LEU A 164 -1.31 11.32 -13.31
CA LEU A 164 -0.34 10.48 -14.00
C LEU A 164 -0.59 8.99 -13.73
N PRO A 165 -0.39 8.09 -14.71
CA PRO A 165 -0.62 6.65 -14.55
C PRO A 165 0.54 5.98 -13.80
N VAL A 166 0.63 6.22 -12.49
CA VAL A 166 1.71 5.68 -11.64
C VAL A 166 1.23 4.49 -10.80
N VAL A 167 2.05 3.43 -10.79
CA VAL A 167 1.92 2.29 -9.88
C VAL A 167 3.19 2.19 -9.03
N GLY A 168 3.05 2.43 -7.73
CA GLY A 168 4.10 2.16 -6.75
C GLY A 168 4.24 0.66 -6.49
N ILE A 169 5.47 0.19 -6.32
CA ILE A 169 5.82 -1.19 -5.95
C ILE A 169 6.68 -1.14 -4.69
N GLY A 170 6.25 -1.82 -3.62
CA GLY A 170 6.93 -1.84 -2.33
C GLY A 170 6.73 -3.14 -1.55
N LEU A 171 7.20 -3.18 -0.31
CA LEU A 171 7.03 -4.32 0.60
C LEU A 171 6.02 -4.00 1.70
N LEU A 172 5.23 -5.00 2.10
CA LEU A 172 4.33 -4.88 3.26
C LEU A 172 5.07 -5.35 4.52
N TYR A 173 5.50 -4.41 5.36
CA TYR A 173 6.19 -4.73 6.61
C TYR A 173 5.22 -5.05 7.75
N LYS A 174 5.47 -6.14 8.48
CA LYS A 174 4.63 -6.59 9.60
C LYS A 174 4.71 -5.69 10.83
N HIS A 175 5.89 -5.17 11.13
CA HIS A 175 6.18 -4.37 12.33
C HIS A 175 6.41 -2.89 12.04
N GLY A 176 6.25 -2.47 10.78
CA GLY A 176 6.55 -1.11 10.34
C GLY A 176 7.96 -0.68 10.71
N TYR A 177 8.15 0.62 11.00
CA TYR A 177 9.34 1.14 11.68
C TYR A 177 9.08 1.30 13.18
N PHE A 178 10.15 1.37 13.99
CA PHE A 178 10.01 1.46 15.44
C PHE A 178 9.43 2.81 15.88
N THR A 179 8.66 2.80 16.98
CA THR A 179 8.31 4.01 17.72
C THR A 179 9.46 4.34 18.66
N GLN A 180 9.98 5.57 18.57
CA GLN A 180 10.98 6.04 19.51
C GLN A 180 10.33 6.33 20.87
N HIS A 181 10.82 5.67 21.92
CA HIS A 181 10.48 5.99 23.31
C HIS A 181 11.73 6.46 24.03
N ILE A 182 11.69 7.63 24.67
CA ILE A 182 12.79 8.10 25.52
C ILE A 182 12.49 7.68 26.95
N ASP A 183 13.34 6.84 27.52
CA ASP A 183 13.18 6.41 28.90
C ASP A 183 13.51 7.51 29.91
N HIS A 184 13.25 7.25 31.18
CA HIS A 184 13.49 8.20 32.27
C HIS A 184 14.97 8.59 32.45
N ASN A 185 15.89 7.88 31.82
CA ASN A 185 17.33 8.16 31.83
C ASN A 185 17.78 8.92 30.57
N GLY A 186 16.86 9.24 29.65
CA GLY A 186 17.17 9.91 28.40
C GLY A 186 17.71 8.99 27.31
N TYR A 187 17.66 7.66 27.50
CA TYR A 187 18.06 6.72 26.46
C TYR A 187 16.91 6.44 25.50
N GLN A 188 17.25 6.38 24.21
CA GLN A 188 16.33 5.92 23.18
C GLN A 188 16.09 4.42 23.32
N GLN A 189 14.82 4.05 23.36
CA GLN A 189 14.33 2.69 23.25
C GLN A 189 13.48 2.57 21.98
N GLU A 190 13.76 1.52 21.21
CA GLU A 190 13.05 1.22 19.96
C GLU A 190 11.88 0.28 20.28
N VAL A 191 10.65 0.76 20.09
CA VAL A 191 9.44 -0.01 20.36
C VAL A 191 8.79 -0.43 19.05
N PHE A 192 8.94 -1.71 18.68
CA PHE A 192 8.30 -2.31 17.52
C PHE A 192 6.86 -2.70 17.85
N THR A 193 5.89 -1.90 17.39
CA THR A 193 4.47 -2.17 17.64
C THR A 193 3.92 -3.05 16.51
N ARG A 194 3.37 -4.23 16.85
CA ARG A 194 2.71 -5.11 15.86
C ARG A 194 1.50 -4.41 15.23
N PHE A 195 1.44 -4.39 13.90
CA PHE A 195 0.31 -3.85 13.14
C PHE A 195 -0.90 -4.77 13.04
N GLU A 196 -0.87 -5.93 13.70
CA GLU A 196 -1.83 -7.04 13.57
C GLU A 196 -3.30 -6.67 13.89
N ASN A 197 -3.60 -5.44 14.36
CA ASN A 197 -4.95 -5.02 14.75
C ASN A 197 -5.41 -3.63 14.24
N HIS A 198 -4.67 -2.98 13.33
CA HIS A 198 -5.07 -1.68 12.79
C HIS A 198 -5.68 -1.84 11.39
N PRO A 199 -6.97 -1.53 11.17
CA PRO A 199 -7.51 -1.55 9.82
C PRO A 199 -6.84 -0.45 9.00
N ILE A 200 -6.03 -0.84 8.03
CA ILE A 200 -5.44 0.05 7.02
C ILE A 200 -6.22 -0.10 5.70
N PRO A 201 -6.25 0.91 4.82
CA PRO A 201 -6.96 0.85 3.54
C PRO A 201 -6.19 0.01 2.51
N ILE A 202 -5.94 -1.24 2.87
CA ILE A 202 -5.29 -2.26 2.06
C ILE A 202 -6.33 -3.29 1.63
N ARG A 203 -6.24 -3.75 0.39
CA ARG A 203 -7.05 -4.86 -0.12
C ARG A 203 -6.18 -5.93 -0.75
N GLU A 204 -6.66 -7.15 -0.69
CA GLU A 204 -6.04 -8.27 -1.40
C GLU A 204 -6.24 -8.11 -2.90
N LEU A 205 -5.15 -8.29 -3.67
CA LEU A 205 -5.23 -8.38 -5.12
C LEU A 205 -5.62 -9.81 -5.52
N HIS A 206 -6.38 -9.91 -6.59
CA HIS A 206 -6.80 -11.19 -7.15
C HIS A 206 -6.28 -11.30 -8.60
N ASP A 207 -5.97 -12.52 -9.03
CA ASP A 207 -5.58 -12.80 -10.41
C ASP A 207 -6.79 -12.77 -11.37
N ALA A 208 -6.54 -13.03 -12.65
CA ALA A 208 -7.58 -13.03 -13.68
C ALA A 208 -8.68 -14.07 -13.45
N ASP A 209 -8.39 -15.14 -12.69
CA ASP A 209 -9.33 -16.21 -12.35
C ASP A 209 -10.10 -15.92 -11.04
N GLY A 210 -9.80 -14.80 -10.39
CA GLY A 210 -10.41 -14.40 -9.12
C GLY A 210 -9.82 -15.07 -7.89
N ASN A 211 -8.66 -15.73 -8.00
CA ASN A 211 -7.95 -16.28 -6.85
C ASN A 211 -7.03 -15.24 -6.23
N CYS A 212 -6.66 -15.43 -4.96
CA CYS A 212 -5.70 -14.58 -4.27
C CYS A 212 -4.39 -14.48 -5.09
N ALA A 213 -3.98 -13.27 -5.45
CA ALA A 213 -2.81 -13.05 -6.29
C ALA A 213 -1.52 -13.35 -5.53
N HIS A 214 -0.75 -14.31 -6.04
CA HIS A 214 0.54 -14.68 -5.51
C HIS A 214 1.57 -14.85 -6.62
N VAL A 215 2.81 -14.48 -6.34
CA VAL A 215 3.97 -14.78 -7.18
C VAL A 215 4.97 -15.61 -6.39
N ASN A 216 5.64 -16.54 -7.03
CA ASN A 216 6.79 -17.22 -6.42
C ASN A 216 8.06 -16.46 -6.80
N VAL A 217 9.00 -16.31 -5.86
CA VAL A 217 10.29 -15.64 -6.11
C VAL A 217 11.40 -16.55 -5.61
N PRO A 218 12.37 -16.93 -6.46
CA PRO A 218 13.53 -17.70 -6.03
C PRO A 218 14.47 -16.82 -5.22
N VAL A 219 14.67 -17.18 -3.96
CA VAL A 219 15.52 -16.47 -3.00
C VAL A 219 16.52 -17.47 -2.42
N LEU A 220 17.80 -17.31 -2.76
CA LEU A 220 18.91 -18.13 -2.24
C LEU A 220 18.72 -19.65 -2.36
N GLY A 221 18.02 -20.11 -3.41
CA GLY A 221 17.77 -21.53 -3.67
C GLY A 221 16.43 -22.05 -3.14
N GLU A 222 15.64 -21.21 -2.46
CA GLU A 222 14.29 -21.51 -2.00
C GLU A 222 13.26 -20.69 -2.78
N ASP A 223 12.09 -21.27 -3.08
CA ASP A 223 10.98 -20.51 -3.67
C ASP A 223 10.13 -19.90 -2.55
N VAL A 224 10.06 -18.57 -2.52
CA VAL A 224 9.24 -17.80 -1.59
C VAL A 224 7.91 -17.49 -2.25
N LYS A 225 6.79 -17.89 -1.63
CA LYS A 225 5.46 -17.47 -2.05
C LYS A 225 5.20 -16.05 -1.55
N VAL A 226 4.82 -15.14 -2.44
CA VAL A 226 4.64 -13.73 -2.13
C VAL A 226 3.23 -13.32 -2.49
N LYS A 227 2.49 -12.81 -1.52
CA LYS A 227 1.12 -12.33 -1.71
C LYS A 227 1.13 -10.87 -2.13
N LEU A 228 0.19 -10.51 -2.99
CA LEU A 228 0.05 -9.14 -3.49
C LEU A 228 -1.12 -8.43 -2.81
N TRP A 229 -0.85 -7.20 -2.39
CA TRP A 229 -1.81 -6.30 -1.78
C TRP A 229 -1.84 -4.98 -2.53
N ASN A 230 -2.95 -4.23 -2.42
CA ASN A 230 -3.08 -2.90 -3.01
C ASN A 230 -3.58 -1.88 -2.00
N ILE A 231 -2.96 -0.70 -2.04
CA ILE A 231 -3.47 0.52 -1.42
C ILE A 231 -3.80 1.52 -2.53
N ASP A 232 -4.97 2.14 -2.46
CA ASP A 232 -5.30 3.26 -3.35
C ASP A 232 -4.77 4.56 -2.76
N VAL A 233 -3.82 5.18 -3.46
CA VAL A 233 -3.24 6.48 -3.15
C VAL A 233 -3.87 7.49 -4.09
N GLY A 234 -5.14 7.84 -3.81
CA GLY A 234 -5.94 8.63 -4.74
C GLY A 234 -6.21 7.86 -6.03
N LYS A 235 -5.69 8.37 -7.14
CA LYS A 235 -5.67 7.74 -8.46
C LYS A 235 -4.49 6.78 -8.63
N ALA A 236 -3.36 7.06 -7.98
CA ALA A 236 -2.21 6.18 -8.03
C ALA A 236 -2.49 4.91 -7.22
N ARG A 237 -1.81 3.82 -7.59
CA ARG A 237 -1.90 2.54 -6.88
C ARG A 237 -0.57 2.23 -6.23
N LEU A 238 -0.59 1.58 -5.08
CA LEU A 238 0.60 1.00 -4.47
C LEU A 238 0.39 -0.50 -4.28
N ILE A 239 1.16 -1.29 -5.02
CA ILE A 239 1.20 -2.75 -4.86
C ILE A 239 2.26 -3.09 -3.83
N LEU A 240 1.87 -3.84 -2.81
CA LEU A 240 2.75 -4.28 -1.73
C LEU A 240 2.93 -5.79 -1.77
N LEU A 241 4.16 -6.23 -1.64
CA LEU A 241 4.57 -7.63 -1.62
C LEU A 241 4.76 -8.11 -0.18
N ASP A 242 4.16 -9.25 0.15
CA ASP A 242 4.13 -9.80 1.51
C ASP A 242 4.56 -11.27 1.52
N THR A 243 5.61 -11.60 2.29
CA THR A 243 6.09 -12.97 2.45
C THR A 243 5.58 -13.64 3.72
N ASN A 244 4.85 -12.93 4.59
CA ASN A 244 4.35 -13.44 5.86
C ASN A 244 3.11 -14.34 5.68
N LEU A 245 3.33 -15.47 5.02
CA LEU A 245 2.33 -16.49 4.70
C LEU A 245 2.61 -17.78 5.45
N GLU A 246 1.56 -18.44 5.94
CA GLU A 246 1.69 -19.74 6.62
C GLU A 246 2.30 -20.83 5.72
N ASP A 247 2.18 -20.68 4.39
CA ASP A 247 2.76 -21.58 3.39
C ASP A 247 4.30 -21.48 3.31
N ASN A 248 4.87 -20.33 3.67
CA ASN A 248 6.32 -20.15 3.71
C ASN A 248 6.88 -20.71 5.03
N PRO A 249 8.11 -21.24 5.07
CA PRO A 249 8.80 -21.52 6.32
C PRO A 249 9.09 -20.23 7.10
N PRO A 250 9.20 -20.27 8.44
CA PRO A 250 9.31 -19.08 9.29
C PRO A 250 10.38 -18.08 8.84
N HIS A 251 11.57 -18.54 8.46
CA HIS A 251 12.67 -17.66 8.04
C HIS A 251 12.38 -16.88 6.75
N LEU A 252 11.52 -17.40 5.86
CA LEU A 252 11.11 -16.69 4.65
C LEU A 252 9.91 -15.76 4.91
N ARG A 253 9.10 -16.03 5.94
CA ARG A 253 8.08 -15.07 6.41
C ARG A 253 8.70 -13.81 6.97
N ASP A 254 9.85 -13.95 7.63
CA ASP A 254 10.54 -12.85 8.28
C ASP A 254 11.28 -11.92 7.32
N ILE A 255 11.29 -12.21 6.01
CA ILE A 255 11.80 -11.30 4.97
C ILE A 255 11.05 -9.97 5.01
N THR A 256 9.73 -9.97 5.20
CA THR A 256 8.92 -8.73 5.33
C THR A 256 8.52 -8.43 6.77
N SER A 257 9.33 -8.84 7.76
CA SER A 257 9.06 -8.55 9.17
C SER A 257 9.22 -7.06 9.48
N GLU A 258 10.38 -6.49 9.15
CA GLU A 258 10.82 -5.14 9.53
C GLU A 258 11.52 -4.42 8.37
N LEU A 259 11.41 -3.09 8.37
CA LEU A 259 12.10 -2.22 7.43
C LEU A 259 13.54 -1.93 7.91
N TYR A 260 14.52 -2.04 7.00
CA TYR A 260 15.94 -1.75 7.25
C TYR A 260 16.59 -2.56 8.39
N ILE A 261 16.46 -3.88 8.30
CA ILE A 261 17.17 -4.83 9.16
C ILE A 261 18.68 -4.73 8.90
N SER A 262 19.48 -4.79 9.96
CA SER A 262 20.95 -4.70 9.89
C SER A 262 21.60 -5.93 9.24
N ASP A 263 20.90 -7.07 9.22
CA ASP A 263 21.34 -8.30 8.56
C ASP A 263 21.36 -8.15 7.03
N THR A 264 22.56 -8.31 6.45
CA THR A 264 22.79 -8.14 5.02
C THR A 264 22.12 -9.22 4.18
N ASN A 265 21.95 -10.43 4.73
CA ASN A 265 21.25 -11.50 4.03
C ASN A 265 19.77 -11.17 3.89
N ASN A 266 19.09 -10.82 4.99
CA ASN A 266 17.69 -10.40 4.95
C ASN A 266 17.49 -9.20 4.01
N ARG A 267 18.38 -8.19 4.07
CA ARG A 267 18.33 -7.07 3.14
C ARG A 267 18.40 -7.52 1.67
N LEU A 268 19.32 -8.42 1.31
CA LEU A 268 19.38 -8.96 -0.06
C LEU A 268 18.10 -9.72 -0.44
N GLN A 269 17.53 -10.48 0.50
CA GLN A 269 16.27 -11.18 0.29
C GLN A 269 15.13 -10.18 0.03
N GLN A 270 15.03 -9.10 0.80
CA GLN A 270 14.06 -8.01 0.58
C GLN A 270 14.25 -7.36 -0.80
N GLU A 271 15.49 -7.05 -1.19
CA GLU A 271 15.80 -6.48 -2.51
C GLU A 271 15.43 -7.45 -3.65
N LEU A 272 15.57 -8.78 -3.44
CA LEU A 272 15.11 -9.81 -4.39
C LEU A 272 13.58 -9.85 -4.50
N ILE A 273 12.87 -9.82 -3.38
CA ILE A 273 11.41 -9.77 -3.36
C ILE A 273 10.92 -8.48 -4.03
N LEU A 274 11.44 -7.32 -3.66
CA LEU A 274 11.06 -6.04 -4.26
C LEU A 274 11.36 -6.01 -5.75
N GLY A 275 12.57 -6.40 -6.14
CA GLY A 275 13.04 -6.36 -7.52
C GLY A 275 12.36 -7.41 -8.41
N ILE A 276 12.70 -8.68 -8.22
CA ILE A 276 12.20 -9.77 -9.07
C ILE A 276 10.72 -10.02 -8.82
N GLY A 277 10.30 -10.06 -7.55
CA GLY A 277 8.90 -10.23 -7.19
C GLY A 277 8.03 -9.08 -7.71
N GLY A 278 8.50 -7.83 -7.65
CA GLY A 278 7.77 -6.69 -8.19
C GLY A 278 7.58 -6.74 -9.70
N ILE A 279 8.56 -7.23 -10.46
CA ILE A 279 8.38 -7.48 -11.91
C ILE A 279 7.34 -8.57 -12.15
N ARG A 280 7.42 -9.71 -11.44
CA ARG A 280 6.42 -10.78 -11.57
C ARG A 280 5.02 -10.33 -11.17
N ALA A 281 4.92 -9.45 -10.16
CA ALA A 281 3.65 -8.88 -9.72
C ALA A 281 3.01 -8.02 -10.82
N LEU A 282 3.80 -7.17 -11.48
CA LEU A 282 3.33 -6.39 -12.63
C LEU A 282 2.81 -7.29 -13.76
N GLU A 283 3.56 -8.34 -14.10
CA GLU A 283 3.16 -9.31 -15.13
C GLU A 283 1.85 -10.03 -14.78
N LEU A 284 1.74 -10.54 -13.55
CA LEU A 284 0.53 -11.22 -13.06
C LEU A 284 -0.69 -10.30 -13.09
N MET A 285 -0.51 -9.02 -12.78
CA MET A 285 -1.58 -8.01 -12.80
C MET A 285 -1.86 -7.45 -14.20
N GLY A 286 -1.15 -7.91 -15.24
CA GLY A 286 -1.30 -7.42 -16.60
C GLY A 286 -0.88 -5.96 -16.77
N ILE A 287 -0.04 -5.44 -15.87
CA ILE A 287 0.46 -4.06 -15.91
C ILE A 287 1.74 -4.06 -16.74
N ALA A 288 1.77 -3.29 -17.82
CA ALA A 288 2.93 -3.16 -18.71
C ALA A 288 3.49 -1.72 -18.63
N PRO A 289 4.39 -1.42 -17.68
CA PRO A 289 4.95 -0.08 -17.55
C PRO A 289 5.81 0.30 -18.76
N LYS A 290 5.64 1.54 -19.21
CA LYS A 290 6.53 2.18 -20.18
C LYS A 290 7.84 2.64 -19.53
N ILE A 291 7.76 3.08 -18.26
CA ILE A 291 8.91 3.54 -17.49
C ILE A 291 8.99 2.78 -16.17
N TYR A 292 10.21 2.43 -15.78
CA TYR A 292 10.55 1.86 -14.49
C TYR A 292 11.43 2.86 -13.74
N HIS A 293 10.94 3.40 -12.64
CA HIS A 293 11.67 4.36 -11.81
C HIS A 293 12.11 3.67 -10.52
N PHE A 294 13.41 3.57 -10.33
CA PHE A 294 14.05 2.98 -9.17
C PHE A 294 14.48 4.07 -8.20
N ASN A 295 13.86 4.07 -7.03
CA ASN A 295 14.24 4.93 -5.92
C ASN A 295 15.36 4.26 -5.13
N GLU A 296 16.59 4.73 -5.32
CA GLU A 296 17.82 4.21 -4.72
C GLU A 296 18.19 2.77 -5.17
N GLY A 297 19.40 2.31 -4.80
CA GLY A 297 19.95 1.02 -5.21
C GLY A 297 19.14 -0.22 -4.76
N HIS A 298 18.23 -0.09 -3.79
CA HIS A 298 17.47 -1.21 -3.22
C HIS A 298 16.57 -1.93 -4.23
N SER A 299 16.11 -1.23 -5.25
CA SER A 299 15.24 -1.80 -6.29
C SER A 299 16.01 -2.26 -7.53
N ALA A 300 17.35 -2.19 -7.52
CA ALA A 300 18.18 -2.49 -8.69
C ALA A 300 18.00 -3.92 -9.22
N LEU A 301 17.62 -4.88 -8.36
CA LEU A 301 17.35 -6.27 -8.78
C LEU A 301 16.10 -6.40 -9.67
N ALA A 302 15.25 -5.36 -9.77
CA ALA A 302 14.22 -5.28 -10.79
C ALA A 302 14.81 -5.34 -12.21
N VAL A 303 16.03 -4.84 -12.43
CA VAL A 303 16.75 -5.00 -13.72
C VAL A 303 16.91 -6.47 -14.07
N ILE A 304 17.25 -7.32 -13.10
CA ILE A 304 17.40 -8.77 -13.29
C ILE A 304 16.04 -9.41 -13.58
N GLY A 305 14.99 -9.03 -12.83
CA GLY A 305 13.63 -9.47 -13.11
C GLY A 305 13.20 -9.15 -14.54
N ARG A 306 13.48 -7.94 -15.02
CA ARG A 306 13.20 -7.51 -16.39
C ARG A 306 14.01 -8.26 -17.44
N LEU A 307 15.29 -8.52 -17.18
CA LEU A 307 16.12 -9.35 -18.06
C LEU A 307 15.54 -10.76 -18.20
N GLN A 308 15.11 -11.37 -17.09
CA GLN A 308 14.47 -12.68 -17.11
C GLN A 308 13.19 -12.66 -17.94
N MET A 309 12.29 -11.70 -17.69
CA MET A 309 11.05 -11.51 -18.45
C MET A 309 11.32 -11.40 -19.97
N PHE A 310 12.23 -10.49 -20.37
CA PHE A 310 12.51 -10.28 -21.80
C PHE A 310 13.16 -11.49 -22.47
N MET A 311 14.13 -12.12 -21.82
CA MET A 311 14.88 -13.22 -22.43
C MET A 311 14.12 -14.54 -22.39
N LYS A 312 13.48 -14.87 -21.26
CA LYS A 312 12.79 -16.16 -21.09
C LYS A 312 11.39 -16.13 -21.69
N ASP A 313 10.64 -15.05 -21.48
CA ASP A 313 9.21 -15.04 -21.81
C ASP A 313 8.96 -14.37 -23.16
N LYS A 314 9.67 -13.26 -23.45
CA LYS A 314 9.58 -12.57 -24.75
C LYS A 314 10.60 -13.05 -25.80
N LYS A 315 11.52 -13.95 -25.42
CA LYS A 315 12.54 -14.55 -26.30
C LYS A 315 13.49 -13.54 -26.98
N PHE A 316 13.71 -12.39 -26.35
CA PHE A 316 14.72 -11.44 -26.83
C PHE A 316 16.14 -11.90 -26.52
N SER A 317 17.09 -11.49 -27.35
CA SER A 317 18.51 -11.62 -27.05
C SER A 317 18.90 -10.75 -25.84
N PHE A 318 20.02 -11.07 -25.21
CA PHE A 318 20.55 -10.27 -24.10
C PHE A 318 20.80 -8.81 -24.50
N SER A 319 21.29 -8.56 -25.72
CA SER A 319 21.54 -7.20 -26.23
C SER A 319 20.26 -6.41 -26.43
N GLU A 320 19.21 -7.03 -26.99
CA GLU A 320 17.90 -6.39 -27.16
C GLU A 320 17.26 -6.07 -25.81
N ALA A 321 17.24 -7.04 -24.89
CA ALA A 321 16.70 -6.85 -23.54
C ALA A 321 17.44 -5.73 -22.79
N THR A 322 18.78 -5.69 -22.88
CA THR A 322 19.58 -4.64 -22.25
C THR A 322 19.29 -3.27 -22.85
N ALA A 323 19.15 -3.16 -24.17
CA ALA A 323 18.82 -1.90 -24.83
C ALA A 323 17.46 -1.37 -24.37
N LEU A 324 16.44 -2.23 -24.32
CA LEU A 324 15.10 -1.87 -23.85
C LEU A 324 15.09 -1.46 -22.38
N ILE A 325 15.79 -2.21 -21.51
CA ILE A 325 15.88 -1.88 -20.09
C ILE A 325 16.54 -0.53 -19.89
N ARG A 326 17.65 -0.26 -20.59
CA ARG A 326 18.35 1.04 -20.51
C ARG A 326 17.48 2.19 -20.98
N ALA A 327 16.72 2.00 -22.06
CA ALA A 327 15.87 3.04 -22.62
C ALA A 327 14.65 3.39 -21.76
N SER A 328 14.26 2.50 -20.84
CA SER A 328 13.01 2.62 -20.09
C SER A 328 13.19 2.61 -18.56
N THR A 329 14.43 2.75 -18.08
CA THR A 329 14.74 2.80 -16.64
C THR A 329 15.21 4.20 -16.26
N VAL A 330 14.61 4.73 -15.20
CA VAL A 330 15.06 5.94 -14.49
C VAL A 330 15.59 5.49 -13.14
N PHE A 331 16.77 5.97 -12.76
CA PHE A 331 17.38 5.69 -11.47
C PHE A 331 17.63 7.00 -10.72
N THR A 332 17.21 7.08 -9.47
CA THR A 332 17.49 8.22 -8.60
C THR A 332 18.40 7.75 -7.46
N THR A 333 19.52 8.44 -7.28
CA THR A 333 20.39 8.32 -6.11
C THR A 333 20.19 9.53 -5.20
N HIS A 334 20.10 9.29 -3.90
CA HIS A 334 20.01 10.31 -2.86
C HIS A 334 21.31 10.45 -2.08
N THR A 335 22.25 9.53 -2.31
CA THR A 335 23.61 9.63 -1.79
C THR A 335 24.49 10.34 -2.81
N PRO A 336 25.21 11.42 -2.44
CA PRO A 336 26.07 12.21 -3.34
C PRO A 336 27.22 11.43 -3.98
#